data_AF-A0A239F4S7-F1
#
_entry.id   AF-A0A239F4S7-F1
#
_cell.length_a   1.000
_cell.length_b   1.000
_cell.length_c   1.000
_cell.angle_alpha   90.00
_cell.angle_beta   90.00
_cell.angle_gamma   90.00
#
_symmetry.space_group_name_H-M   'P 1'
#
loop_
_entity.id
_entity.type
_entity.pdbx_description
1 polymer ?
#
loop_
_entity_poly.entity_id
_entity_poly.type
_entity_poly.pdbx_seq_one_letter_code
_entity_poly.pdbx_strand_id
1 'polypeptide(L)' 'MAKKVVATLKQPGGAKYAKVIKAIKGDNGSYTYREEMVLEGDVKDTLAK' A
#
# COMPACT_ATOMS: atom_id res chain seq x y z
N MET A 1 -35.69 26.39 6.90
CA MET A 1 -34.21 26.48 6.97
C MET A 1 -33.62 25.08 6.98
N ALA A 2 -33.60 24.40 5.82
CA ALA A 2 -32.90 23.14 5.70
C ALA A 2 -31.40 23.46 5.63
N LYS A 3 -30.70 23.28 6.75
CA LYS A 3 -29.24 23.45 6.81
C LYS A 3 -28.67 22.46 5.81
N LYS A 4 -28.21 22.94 4.65
CA LYS A 4 -27.51 22.16 3.64
C LYS A 4 -26.24 21.63 4.28
N VAL A 5 -26.34 20.48 4.92
CA VAL A 5 -25.19 19.73 5.42
C VAL A 5 -24.40 19.37 4.18
N VAL A 6 -23.35 20.13 3.91
CA VAL A 6 -22.33 19.77 2.93
C VAL A 6 -21.62 18.57 3.53
N ALA A 7 -22.14 17.38 3.22
CA ALA A 7 -21.35 16.18 3.28
C ALA A 7 -20.25 16.38 2.23
N THR A 8 -19.11 16.92 2.65
CA THR A 8 -17.86 16.74 1.92
C THR A 8 -17.64 15.24 1.86
N LEU A 9 -18.15 14.61 0.80
CA LEU A 9 -17.70 13.29 0.35
C LEU A 9 -16.18 13.39 0.32
N LYS A 10 -15.54 12.74 1.30
CA LYS A 10 -14.09 12.53 1.30
C LYS A 10 -13.75 12.10 -0.13
N GLN A 11 -12.89 12.85 -0.79
CA GLN A 11 -12.57 12.68 -2.21
C GLN A 11 -12.44 11.18 -2.51
N PRO A 12 -13.14 10.62 -3.51
CA PRO A 12 -12.99 9.23 -3.91
C PRO A 12 -11.58 9.06 -4.49
N GLY A 13 -10.62 8.87 -3.59
CA GLY A 13 -9.19 9.04 -3.87
C GLY A 13 -8.37 9.09 -2.59
N GLY A 14 -8.76 8.30 -1.58
CA GLY A 14 -7.86 8.06 -0.45
C GLY A 14 -6.54 7.47 -0.94
N ALA A 15 -5.45 7.74 -0.23
CA ALA A 15 -4.15 7.15 -0.53
C ALA A 15 -4.31 5.63 -0.70
N LYS A 16 -4.05 5.14 -1.92
CA LYS A 16 -4.14 3.73 -2.24
C LYS A 16 -2.87 3.07 -1.77
N TYR A 17 -3.03 2.11 -0.86
CA TYR A 17 -1.94 1.31 -0.34
C TYR A 17 -1.96 -0.05 -1.02
N ALA A 18 -0.78 -0.54 -1.31
CA ALA A 18 -0.54 -1.89 -1.80
C ALA A 18 0.24 -2.66 -0.75
N LYS A 19 -0.13 -3.94 -0.56
CA LYS A 19 0.64 -4.87 0.26
C LYS A 19 1.67 -5.56 -0.63
N VAL A 20 2.94 -5.24 -0.43
CA VAL A 20 4.06 -5.83 -1.16
C VAL A 20 4.57 -7.03 -0.38
N ILE A 21 4.68 -8.17 -1.04
CA ILE A 21 5.22 -9.41 -0.46
C ILE A 21 6.52 -9.72 -1.19
N LYS A 22 7.66 -9.55 -0.52
CA LYS A 22 8.98 -9.81 -1.07
C LYS A 22 9.51 -11.14 -0.56
N ALA A 23 9.96 -11.99 -1.48
CA ALA A 23 10.69 -13.20 -1.14
C ALA A 23 12.16 -12.87 -0.84
N ILE A 24 12.63 -13.27 0.33
CA ILE A 24 14.02 -13.12 0.77
C ILE A 24 14.64 -14.51 0.81
N LYS A 25 15.71 -14.70 0.04
CA LYS A 25 16.48 -15.94 0.05
C LYS A 25 17.38 -15.95 1.29
N GLY A 26 17.20 -16.95 2.14
CA GLY A 26 18.10 -17.24 3.26
C GLY A 26 19.33 -18.03 2.81
N ASP A 27 20.36 -18.02 3.65
CA ASP A 27 21.68 -18.61 3.35
C ASP A 27 21.61 -20.11 3.05
N ASN A 28 20.64 -20.81 3.64
CA ASN A 28 20.42 -22.25 3.42
C ASN A 28 19.53 -22.57 2.20
N GLY A 29 19.23 -21.57 1.36
CA GLY A 29 18.39 -21.73 0.16
C GLY A 29 16.88 -21.75 0.43
N SER A 30 16.45 -21.56 1.69
CA SER A 30 15.05 -21.33 2.02
C SER A 30 14.61 -19.93 1.60
N TYR A 31 13.33 -19.77 1.27
CA TYR A 31 12.73 -18.46 1.04
C TYR A 31 11.81 -18.09 2.20
N THR A 32 12.02 -16.90 2.75
CA THR A 32 11.09 -16.27 3.70
C THR A 32 10.37 -15.13 3.00
N TYR A 33 9.16 -14.81 3.44
CA TYR A 33 8.38 -13.72 2.87
C TYR A 33 8.33 -12.56 3.85
N ARG A 34 8.63 -11.35 3.37
CA ARG A 34 8.46 -10.11 4.11
C ARG A 34 7.32 -9.32 3.49
N GLU A 35 6.40 -8.87 4.34
CA GLU A 35 5.24 -8.09 3.94
C GLU A 35 5.41 -6.64 4.38
N GLU A 36 5.12 -5.69 3.48
CA GLU A 36 5.15 -4.25 3.77
C GLU A 36 3.97 -3.56 3.09
N MET A 37 3.32 -2.61 3.78
CA MET A 37 2.29 -1.76 3.18
C MET A 37 2.92 -0.46 2.71
N VAL A 38 2.82 -0.19 1.42
CA VAL A 38 3.40 0.98 0.76
C VAL A 38 2.34 1.67 -0.10
N LEU A 39 2.59 2.91 -0.50
CA LEU A 39 1.71 3.59 -1.44
C LEU A 39 1.80 2.91 -2.81
N GLU A 40 0.70 2.89 -3.57
CA GLU A 40 0.64 2.24 -4.88
C GLU A 40 1.72 2.74 -5.85
N GLY A 41 2.10 4.03 -5.74
CA GLY A 41 3.18 4.62 -6.54
C GLY A 41 4.58 4.06 -6.22
N ASP A 42 4.80 3.64 -4.96
CA ASP A 42 6.12 3.23 -4.46
C ASP A 42 6.34 1.71 -4.58
N VAL A 43 5.35 0.96 -5.10
CA VAL A 43 5.41 -0.50 -5.25
C VAL A 43 6.58 -0.95 -6.13
N LYS A 44 6.89 -0.19 -7.19
CA LYS A 44 7.99 -0.54 -8.10
C LYS A 44 9.35 -0.35 -7.45
N ASP A 45 9.52 0.75 -6.73
CA ASP A 45 10.78 1.09 -6.06
C ASP A 45 11.05 0.14 -4.88
N THR A 46 9.99 -0.27 -4.19
CA THR A 46 10.07 -1.21 -3.05
C THR A 46 10.41 -2.64 -3.49
N LEU A 47 10.01 -3.06 -4.69
CA LEU A 47 10.40 -4.34 -5.29
C LEU A 47 11.78 -4.33 -5.96
N ALA A 48 12.28 -3.16 -6.36
CA ALA A 48 13.57 -3.02 -7.04
C ALA A 48 14.78 -2.98 -6.07
N LYS A 49 14.56 -2.61 -4.81
CA LYS A 49 15.47 -2.90 -3.70
C LYS A 49 15.56 -4.40 -3.46
#